data_AF-U9V4G6-F1
#
_entry.id   AF-U9V4G6-F1
#
_cell.length_a   1.000
_cell.length_b   1.000
_cell.length_c   1.000
_cell.angle_alpha   90.00
_cell.angle_beta   90.00
_cell.angle_gamma   90.00
#
_symmetry.space_group_name_H-M   'P 1'
#
loop_
_entity.id
_entity.type
_entity.pdbx_description
1 polymer ?
#
loop_
_entity_poly.entity_id
_entity_poly.type
_entity_poly.pdbx_seq_one_letter_code
_entity_poly.pdbx_strand_id
1 'polypeptide(L)'
;FAHAFYILLSPETPETKISFETYTNINDLNNPWNLVPTYIQVFENGTTNSNSFIIQKPDGNTNMFTNFKMALFAVYLFLTGDSRALSNWTYNDNSTLAILVVLFSLLIVVYLMNLFIRLLNIAIEKDKVSYLIQKAEIIAEIELFYLLPHQRRWYAWFPEVIHYYASVDKTREKIKEMISKGEWKTEFPELKQNLLNELAIQSVDENSLQQLLKEIQSKL
;
A
#
# COMPACT_ATOMS: atom_id res chain seq x y z
N PHE A 1 -2.02 -8.56 10.93
CA PHE A 1 -0.72 -9.08 11.41
C PHE A 1 -0.61 -9.10 12.94
N ALA A 2 -0.73 -7.97 13.66
CA ALA A 2 -0.63 -7.97 15.14
C ALA A 2 -1.54 -9.00 15.83
N HIS A 3 -2.80 -9.09 15.40
CA HIS A 3 -3.73 -10.10 15.94
C HIS A 3 -3.32 -11.55 15.61
N ALA A 4 -2.78 -11.79 14.41
CA ALA A 4 -2.31 -13.12 14.01
C ALA A 4 -1.06 -13.55 14.79
N PHE A 5 -0.09 -12.65 14.94
CA PHE A 5 1.07 -12.89 15.79
C PHE A 5 0.65 -13.07 17.25
N TYR A 6 -0.29 -12.27 17.75
CA TYR A 6 -0.81 -12.41 19.11
C TYR A 6 -1.41 -13.80 19.34
N ILE A 7 -2.30 -14.27 18.47
CA ILE A 7 -2.90 -15.62 18.62
C ILE A 7 -1.82 -16.72 18.55
N LEU A 8 -0.83 -16.57 17.66
CA LEU A 8 0.19 -17.58 17.44
C LEU A 8 1.22 -17.66 18.58
N LEU A 9 1.58 -16.51 19.16
CA LEU A 9 2.69 -16.35 20.10
C LEU A 9 2.24 -16.04 21.52
N SER A 10 0.94 -15.88 21.76
CA SER A 10 0.40 -15.77 23.12
C SER A 10 0.58 -17.10 23.85
N PRO A 11 0.97 -17.07 25.13
CA PRO A 11 0.91 -18.25 25.99
C PRO A 11 -0.53 -18.77 26.10
N GLU A 12 -0.69 -20.09 26.27
CA GLU A 12 -1.97 -20.71 26.61
C GLU A 12 -2.41 -20.31 28.02
N THR A 13 -1.44 -20.01 28.87
CA THR A 13 -1.72 -19.51 30.22
C THR A 13 -2.17 -18.05 30.21
N PRO A 14 -3.26 -17.71 30.93
CA PRO A 14 -3.72 -16.33 31.03
C PRO A 14 -2.63 -15.42 31.62
N GLU A 15 -2.51 -14.19 31.09
CA GLU A 15 -1.54 -13.15 31.52
C GLU A 15 -1.48 -13.01 33.05
N THR A 16 -2.63 -13.08 33.74
CA THR A 16 -2.73 -12.96 35.21
C THR A 16 -2.02 -14.06 35.99
N LYS A 17 -1.64 -15.16 35.35
CA LYS A 17 -0.96 -16.30 35.97
C LYS A 17 0.52 -16.39 35.60
N ILE A 18 1.00 -15.52 34.71
CA ILE A 18 2.41 -15.47 34.32
C ILE A 18 3.17 -14.68 35.38
N SER A 19 3.99 -15.36 36.18
CA SER A 19 4.89 -14.75 37.15
C SER A 19 6.30 -14.71 36.58
N PHE A 20 6.97 -13.55 36.63
CA PHE A 20 8.39 -13.43 36.27
C PHE A 20 9.33 -13.69 37.46
N GLU A 21 8.80 -13.76 38.69
CA GLU A 21 9.62 -13.95 39.90
C GLU A 21 9.84 -15.43 40.23
N THR A 22 8.90 -16.29 39.83
CA THR A 22 8.91 -17.71 40.17
C THR A 22 8.92 -18.54 38.90
N TYR A 23 9.92 -19.40 38.76
CA TYR A 23 9.97 -20.35 37.66
C TYR A 23 8.75 -21.27 37.69
N THR A 24 8.07 -21.37 36.56
CA THR A 24 6.94 -22.27 36.36
C THR A 24 7.25 -23.20 35.21
N ASN A 25 7.40 -24.50 35.50
CA ASN A 25 7.54 -25.53 34.49
C ASN A 25 6.16 -25.83 33.88
N ILE A 26 5.80 -25.05 32.86
CA ILE A 26 4.55 -25.21 32.11
C ILE A 26 4.92 -25.72 30.72
N ASN A 27 4.19 -26.72 30.23
CA ASN A 27 4.32 -27.27 28.87
C ASN A 27 3.71 -26.31 27.82
N ASP A 28 4.19 -25.08 27.77
CA ASP A 28 3.73 -24.03 26.85
C ASP A 28 4.95 -23.37 26.21
N LEU A 29 5.12 -23.59 24.90
CA LEU A 29 6.27 -23.09 24.13
C LEU A 29 6.37 -21.55 24.12
N ASN A 30 5.25 -20.86 24.28
CA ASN A 30 5.19 -19.40 24.28
C ASN A 30 5.36 -18.80 25.68
N ASN A 31 5.46 -19.63 26.73
CA ASN A 31 5.71 -19.14 28.07
C ASN A 31 7.07 -18.41 28.14
N PRO A 32 7.15 -17.19 28.71
CA PRO A 32 8.40 -16.45 28.84
C PRO A 32 9.56 -17.25 29.46
N TRP A 33 9.29 -18.16 30.41
CA TRP A 33 10.31 -19.02 31.01
C TRP A 33 10.92 -20.07 30.07
N ASN A 34 10.22 -20.41 28.99
CA ASN A 34 10.69 -21.37 27.98
C ASN A 34 11.39 -20.68 26.79
N LEU A 35 11.31 -19.35 26.68
CA LEU A 35 11.93 -18.56 25.62
C LEU A 35 13.31 -18.01 25.99
N VAL A 36 13.61 -17.95 27.29
CA VAL A 36 14.88 -17.45 27.81
C VAL A 36 16.01 -18.48 27.65
N PRO A 37 17.26 -18.03 27.46
CA PRO A 37 18.42 -18.91 27.44
C PRO A 37 18.55 -19.73 28.73
N THR A 38 18.83 -21.02 28.53
CA THR A 38 19.22 -21.94 29.61
C THR A 38 20.69 -22.30 29.45
N TYR A 39 21.47 -22.07 30.49
CA TYR A 39 22.90 -22.35 30.53
C TYR A 39 23.14 -23.64 31.31
N ILE A 40 23.78 -24.61 30.66
CA ILE A 40 24.24 -25.85 31.31
C ILE A 40 25.69 -25.71 31.76
N GLN A 41 26.02 -26.32 32.91
CA GLN A 41 27.41 -26.35 33.35
C GLN A 41 28.23 -27.27 32.45
N VAL A 42 29.37 -26.76 31.97
CA VAL A 42 30.38 -27.49 31.20
C VAL A 42 31.64 -27.63 32.06
N PHE A 43 32.16 -28.85 32.22
CA PHE A 43 33.40 -29.11 32.95
C PHE A 43 34.63 -28.98 32.04
N GLU A 44 35.82 -28.84 32.63
CA GLU A 44 37.09 -28.70 31.88
C GLU A 44 37.39 -29.89 30.95
N ASN A 45 36.88 -31.08 31.29
CA ASN A 45 36.99 -32.29 30.45
C ASN A 45 35.98 -32.32 29.28
N GLY A 46 35.20 -31.25 29.08
CA GLY A 46 34.20 -31.12 28.02
C GLY A 46 32.88 -31.83 28.28
N THR A 47 32.70 -32.50 29.43
CA THR A 47 31.42 -33.12 29.77
C THR A 47 30.43 -32.08 30.32
N THR A 48 29.15 -32.28 30.09
CA THR A 48 28.07 -31.40 30.56
C THR A 48 27.36 -32.00 31.76
N ASN A 49 27.01 -31.18 32.74
CA ASN A 49 26.13 -31.58 33.84
C ASN A 49 24.69 -31.18 33.51
N SER A 50 23.90 -32.11 32.99
CA SER A 50 22.48 -31.88 32.68
C SER A 50 21.61 -31.58 33.91
N ASN A 51 22.10 -31.87 35.13
CA ASN A 51 21.36 -31.64 36.37
C ASN A 51 21.61 -30.26 36.98
N SER A 52 22.59 -29.50 36.47
CA SER A 52 22.91 -28.15 36.95
C SER A 52 22.78 -27.15 35.82
N PHE A 53 21.72 -26.35 35.88
CA PHE A 53 21.42 -25.34 34.88
C PHE A 53 21.04 -24.01 35.53
N ILE A 54 21.32 -22.92 34.82
CA ILE A 54 20.94 -21.56 35.18
C ILE A 54 20.02 -21.05 34.08
N ILE A 55 18.83 -20.58 34.46
CA ILE A 55 17.86 -19.99 33.52
C ILE A 55 17.93 -18.47 33.70
N GLN A 56 18.02 -17.74 32.58
CA GLN A 56 17.90 -16.28 32.64
C GLN A 56 16.48 -15.88 33.07
N LYS A 57 16.35 -14.95 34.02
CA LYS A 57 15.04 -14.45 34.44
C LYS A 57 14.35 -13.72 33.27
N PRO A 58 13.11 -14.10 32.89
CA PRO A 58 12.36 -13.41 31.85
C PRO A 58 11.89 -12.03 32.34
N ASP A 59 11.60 -11.17 31.37
CA ASP A 59 11.04 -9.84 31.56
C ASP A 59 9.82 -9.60 30.65
N GLY A 60 9.24 -8.41 30.73
CA GLY A 60 8.08 -8.03 29.92
C GLY A 60 8.34 -7.99 28.41
N ASN A 61 9.60 -7.98 27.97
CA ASN A 61 9.96 -7.97 26.54
C ASN A 61 10.27 -9.38 26.01
N THR A 62 10.49 -10.35 26.91
CA THR A 62 10.77 -11.74 26.56
C THR A 62 9.64 -12.38 25.75
N ASN A 63 8.39 -12.07 26.07
CA ASN A 63 7.27 -12.34 25.16
C ASN A 63 6.32 -11.15 25.13
N MET A 64 6.48 -10.28 24.13
CA MET A 64 5.61 -9.12 23.91
C MET A 64 4.19 -9.50 23.44
N PHE A 65 3.92 -10.77 23.13
CA PHE A 65 2.61 -11.28 22.70
C PHE A 65 1.76 -11.81 23.85
N THR A 66 2.24 -11.70 25.09
CA THR A 66 1.44 -11.94 26.31
C THR A 66 0.29 -10.94 26.45
N ASN A 67 0.46 -9.73 25.92
CA ASN A 67 -0.52 -8.65 25.99
C ASN A 67 -0.78 -8.08 24.59
N PHE A 68 -2.05 -7.93 24.21
CA PHE A 68 -2.40 -7.44 22.88
C PHE A 68 -1.85 -6.03 22.57
N LYS A 69 -1.75 -5.15 23.59
CA LYS A 69 -1.15 -3.81 23.41
C LYS A 69 0.34 -3.92 23.08
N MET A 70 1.04 -4.84 23.75
CA MET A 70 2.46 -5.11 23.48
C MET A 70 2.65 -5.83 22.14
N ALA A 71 1.71 -6.69 21.73
CA ALA A 71 1.72 -7.30 20.40
C ALA A 71 1.57 -6.26 19.28
N LEU A 72 0.72 -5.24 19.47
CA LEU A 72 0.65 -4.09 18.55
C LEU A 72 1.98 -3.36 18.48
N PHE A 73 2.61 -3.11 19.64
CA PHE A 73 3.90 -2.44 19.70
C PHE A 73 5.03 -3.28 19.06
N ALA A 74 5.03 -4.59 19.26
CA ALA A 74 5.97 -5.53 18.63
C ALA A 74 5.86 -5.50 17.09
N VAL A 75 4.65 -5.47 16.55
CA VAL A 75 4.45 -5.32 15.10
C VAL A 75 4.88 -3.95 14.59
N TYR A 76 4.70 -2.89 15.38
CA TYR A 76 5.24 -1.58 15.05
C TYR A 76 6.77 -1.57 15.02
N LEU A 77 7.43 -2.17 16.01
CA LEU A 77 8.88 -2.34 16.03
C LEU A 77 9.35 -3.10 14.78
N PHE A 78 8.67 -4.19 14.45
CA PHE A 78 8.98 -4.99 13.28
C PHE A 78 8.77 -4.22 11.96
N LEU A 79 7.73 -3.38 11.87
CA LEU A 79 7.51 -2.46 10.75
C LEU A 79 8.69 -1.49 10.56
N THR A 80 9.29 -1.02 11.65
CA THR A 80 10.48 -0.13 11.62
C THR A 80 11.80 -0.87 11.42
N GLY A 81 11.77 -2.21 11.30
CA GLY A 81 12.94 -3.06 11.09
C GLY A 81 13.54 -3.67 12.36
N ASP A 82 12.97 -3.45 13.54
CA ASP A 82 13.39 -4.11 14.78
C ASP A 82 12.66 -5.45 14.96
N SER A 83 13.37 -6.55 14.70
CA SER A 83 12.86 -7.91 14.80
C SER A 83 13.07 -8.57 16.18
N ARG A 84 13.60 -7.84 17.17
CA ARG A 84 13.89 -8.40 18.51
C ARG A 84 12.65 -8.97 19.20
N ALA A 85 11.49 -8.40 18.92
CA ALA A 85 10.23 -8.90 19.44
C ALA A 85 9.86 -10.30 18.92
N LEU A 86 10.46 -10.77 17.82
CA LEU A 86 10.20 -12.07 17.19
C LEU A 86 11.42 -13.02 17.26
N SER A 87 12.59 -12.54 17.72
CA SER A 87 13.84 -13.31 17.69
C SER A 87 13.91 -14.45 18.70
N ASN A 88 12.98 -14.51 19.65
CA ASN A 88 12.98 -15.50 20.72
C ASN A 88 12.48 -16.88 20.26
N TRP A 89 11.85 -16.96 19.08
CA TRP A 89 11.38 -18.21 18.50
C TRP A 89 12.29 -18.70 17.38
N THR A 90 12.50 -20.01 17.33
CA THR A 90 13.15 -20.68 16.21
C THR A 90 12.19 -20.80 15.03
N TYR A 91 12.58 -20.26 13.87
CA TYR A 91 11.77 -20.34 12.65
C TYR A 91 11.66 -21.76 12.08
N ASN A 92 12.64 -22.61 12.34
CA ASN A 92 12.66 -23.99 11.87
C ASN A 92 11.54 -24.83 12.50
N ASP A 93 11.21 -24.56 13.75
CA ASP A 93 10.22 -25.34 14.50
C ASP A 93 8.80 -24.75 14.34
N ASN A 94 8.70 -23.52 13.83
CA ASN A 94 7.45 -22.77 13.69
C ASN A 94 7.24 -22.26 12.26
N SER A 95 6.92 -23.17 11.33
CA SER A 95 6.69 -22.84 9.91
C SER A 95 5.65 -21.73 9.71
N THR A 96 4.58 -21.72 10.52
CA THR A 96 3.55 -20.67 10.48
C THR A 96 4.11 -19.28 10.81
N LEU A 97 5.00 -19.19 11.80
CA LEU A 97 5.66 -17.95 12.17
C LEU A 97 6.54 -17.45 11.02
N ALA A 98 7.34 -18.34 10.43
CA ALA A 98 8.20 -18.02 9.30
C ALA A 98 7.39 -17.48 8.11
N ILE A 99 6.27 -18.14 7.76
CA ILE A 99 5.37 -17.69 6.70
C ILE A 99 4.80 -16.30 7.02
N LEU A 100 4.36 -16.08 8.27
CA LEU A 100 3.77 -14.81 8.68
C LEU A 100 4.79 -13.66 8.63
N VAL A 101 6.03 -13.91 9.02
CA VAL A 101 7.17 -12.96 8.94
C VAL A 101 7.48 -12.60 7.49
N VAL A 102 7.55 -13.59 6.59
CA VAL A 102 7.81 -13.37 5.16
C VAL A 102 6.68 -12.56 4.52
N LEU A 103 5.42 -12.95 4.78
CA LEU A 103 4.24 -12.24 4.25
C LEU A 103 4.17 -10.80 4.75
N PHE A 104 4.45 -10.57 6.04
CA PHE A 104 4.49 -9.22 6.60
C PHE A 104 5.59 -8.39 5.94
N SER A 105 6.80 -8.93 5.84
CA SER A 105 7.96 -8.24 5.26
C SER A 105 7.71 -7.87 3.79
N LEU A 106 7.13 -8.79 3.02
CA LEU A 106 6.74 -8.53 1.63
C LEU A 106 5.70 -7.41 1.55
N LEU A 107 4.71 -7.38 2.44
CA LEU A 107 3.74 -6.29 2.49
C LEU A 107 4.41 -4.95 2.82
N ILE A 108 5.36 -4.90 3.75
CA ILE A 108 6.05 -3.64 4.09
C ILE A 108 6.85 -3.12 2.89
N VAL A 109 7.68 -3.99 2.30
CA VAL A 109 8.57 -3.62 1.20
C VAL A 109 7.79 -3.27 -0.07
N VAL A 110 6.78 -4.06 -0.44
CA VAL A 110 6.07 -3.89 -1.71
C VAL A 110 4.91 -2.91 -1.59
N TYR A 111 4.15 -2.92 -0.50
CA TYR A 111 2.96 -2.08 -0.39
C TYR A 111 3.26 -0.75 0.29
N LEU A 112 3.80 -0.77 1.51
CA LEU A 112 3.95 0.48 2.28
C LEU A 112 5.04 1.40 1.72
N MET A 113 6.20 0.88 1.29
CA MET A 113 7.23 1.74 0.71
C MET A 113 6.76 2.38 -0.60
N ASN A 114 6.09 1.62 -1.46
CA ASN A 114 5.54 2.14 -2.71
C ASN A 114 4.41 3.14 -2.47
N LEU A 115 3.53 2.88 -1.49
CA LEU A 115 2.49 3.82 -1.07
C LEU A 115 3.11 5.11 -0.51
N PHE A 116 4.11 5.00 0.35
CA PHE A 116 4.74 6.14 1.00
C PHE A 116 5.49 7.01 -0.02
N ILE A 117 6.24 6.39 -0.94
CA ILE A 117 6.90 7.09 -2.06
C ILE A 117 5.85 7.81 -2.91
N ARG A 118 4.75 7.14 -3.27
CA ARG A 118 3.67 7.75 -4.06
C ARG A 118 3.07 8.95 -3.32
N LEU A 119 2.70 8.80 -2.04
CA LEU A 119 2.14 9.87 -1.21
C LEU A 119 3.11 11.04 -1.02
N LEU A 120 4.40 10.76 -0.83
CA LEU A 120 5.42 11.80 -0.70
C LEU A 120 5.60 12.56 -2.01
N ASN A 121 5.56 11.87 -3.15
CA ASN A 121 5.57 12.51 -4.46
C ASN A 121 4.38 13.47 -4.61
N ILE A 122 3.16 13.05 -4.22
CA ILE A 122 1.96 13.91 -4.22
C ILE A 122 2.17 15.15 -3.34
N ALA A 123 2.68 14.97 -2.13
CA ALA A 123 2.82 16.04 -1.15
C ALA A 123 3.91 17.07 -1.51
N ILE A 124 4.97 16.63 -2.18
CA ILE A 124 6.04 17.51 -2.67
C ILE A 124 5.56 18.33 -3.87
N GLU A 125 4.68 17.74 -4.70
CA GLU A 125 4.17 18.40 -5.89
C GLU A 125 3.07 19.42 -5.54
N LYS A 126 3.46 20.70 -5.44
CA LYS A 126 2.55 21.82 -5.17
C LYS A 126 1.61 22.17 -6.33
N ASP A 127 1.68 21.46 -7.45
CA ASP A 127 0.83 21.74 -8.60
C ASP A 127 -0.55 21.07 -8.45
N LYS A 128 -1.58 21.92 -8.42
CA LYS A 128 -2.99 21.50 -8.37
C LYS A 128 -3.33 20.58 -9.55
N VAL A 129 -2.67 20.74 -10.69
CA VAL A 129 -2.87 19.90 -11.88
C VAL A 129 -2.36 18.49 -11.65
N SER A 130 -1.11 18.33 -11.17
CA SER A 130 -0.53 17.02 -10.88
C SER A 130 -1.29 16.27 -9.78
N TYR A 131 -1.79 16.97 -8.75
CA TYR A 131 -2.67 16.37 -7.75
C TYR A 131 -3.96 15.79 -8.35
N LEU A 132 -4.60 16.53 -9.28
CA LEU A 132 -5.82 16.05 -9.94
C LEU A 132 -5.54 14.87 -10.87
N ILE A 133 -4.40 14.88 -11.57
CA ILE A 133 -3.96 13.75 -12.42
C ILE A 133 -3.71 12.51 -11.58
N GLN A 134 -2.95 12.62 -10.49
CA GLN A 134 -2.67 11.49 -9.60
C GLN A 134 -3.94 10.96 -8.91
N LYS A 135 -4.87 11.86 -8.54
CA LYS A 135 -6.17 11.47 -8.01
C LYS A 135 -6.99 10.69 -9.05
N ALA A 136 -6.97 11.11 -10.31
CA ALA A 136 -7.65 10.40 -11.39
C ALA A 136 -7.01 9.04 -11.68
N GLU A 137 -5.68 8.94 -11.66
CA GLU A 137 -4.94 7.70 -11.84
C GLU A 137 -5.27 6.67 -10.74
N ILE A 138 -5.31 7.09 -9.48
CA ILE A 138 -5.72 6.22 -8.35
C ILE A 138 -7.16 5.75 -8.52
N ILE A 139 -8.08 6.62 -8.95
CA ILE A 139 -9.48 6.25 -9.18
C ILE A 139 -9.58 5.22 -10.31
N ALA A 140 -8.85 5.42 -11.42
CA ALA A 140 -8.83 4.49 -12.55
C ALA A 140 -8.25 3.11 -12.16
N GLU A 141 -7.17 3.07 -11.36
CA GLU A 141 -6.62 1.82 -10.81
C GLU A 141 -7.66 1.10 -9.92
N ILE A 142 -8.36 1.84 -9.05
CA ILE A 142 -9.42 1.27 -8.19
C ILE A 142 -10.56 0.70 -9.04
N GLU A 143 -11.05 1.45 -10.03
CA GLU A 143 -12.11 1.01 -10.92
C GLU A 143 -11.74 -0.25 -11.71
N LEU A 144 -10.49 -0.33 -12.19
CA LEU A 144 -10.05 -1.42 -13.04
C LEU A 144 -9.72 -2.70 -12.23
N PHE A 145 -9.03 -2.57 -11.10
CA PHE A 145 -8.46 -3.71 -10.37
C PHE A 145 -9.21 -4.11 -9.10
N TYR A 146 -9.94 -3.18 -8.46
CA TYR A 146 -10.49 -3.39 -7.12
C TYR A 146 -12.02 -3.40 -7.06
N LEU A 147 -12.72 -3.01 -8.13
CA LEU A 147 -14.19 -2.98 -8.17
C LEU A 147 -14.81 -4.09 -9.03
N LEU A 148 -15.78 -4.79 -8.44
CA LEU A 148 -16.60 -5.77 -9.15
C LEU A 148 -17.52 -5.10 -10.18
N PRO A 149 -17.96 -5.80 -11.24
CA PRO A 149 -18.77 -5.21 -12.30
C PRO A 149 -20.06 -4.51 -11.83
N HIS A 150 -20.66 -4.98 -10.72
CA HIS A 150 -21.85 -4.37 -10.16
C HIS A 150 -21.54 -3.08 -9.36
N GLN A 151 -20.38 -3.00 -8.69
CA GLN A 151 -19.97 -1.81 -7.94
C GLN A 151 -19.66 -0.64 -8.86
N ARG A 152 -19.10 -0.91 -10.05
CA ARG A 152 -18.86 0.09 -11.10
C ARG A 152 -20.12 0.72 -11.68
N ARG A 153 -21.27 0.04 -11.55
CA ARG A 153 -22.57 0.52 -12.04
C ARG A 153 -23.41 1.18 -10.95
N TRP A 154 -22.81 1.40 -9.77
CA TRP A 154 -23.54 1.97 -8.66
C TRP A 154 -23.59 3.49 -8.79
N TYR A 155 -24.75 4.00 -9.22
CA TYR A 155 -25.00 5.42 -9.49
C TYR A 155 -24.65 6.36 -8.32
N ALA A 156 -24.71 5.88 -7.09
CA ALA A 156 -24.34 6.66 -5.91
C ALA A 156 -22.84 6.98 -5.84
N TRP A 157 -21.98 6.13 -6.44
CA TRP A 157 -20.52 6.27 -6.43
C TRP A 157 -19.98 6.72 -7.77
N PHE A 158 -20.60 6.27 -8.87
CA PHE A 158 -20.24 6.62 -10.24
C PHE A 158 -21.48 7.19 -10.97
N PRO A 159 -21.67 8.51 -10.94
CA PRO A 159 -22.77 9.13 -11.66
C PRO A 159 -22.58 8.96 -13.16
N GLU A 160 -23.68 8.81 -13.90
CA GLU A 160 -23.67 8.72 -15.37
C GLU A 160 -23.11 9.98 -16.04
N VAL A 161 -23.24 11.15 -15.39
CA VAL A 161 -22.77 12.44 -15.89
C VAL A 161 -21.90 13.14 -14.85
N ILE A 162 -20.71 13.59 -15.27
CA ILE A 162 -19.79 14.38 -14.47
C ILE A 162 -19.73 15.80 -15.03
N HIS A 163 -20.17 16.78 -14.26
CA HIS A 163 -20.04 18.19 -14.62
C HIS A 163 -18.65 18.71 -14.22
N TYR A 164 -17.88 19.22 -15.19
CA TYR A 164 -16.62 19.89 -14.93
C TYR A 164 -16.68 21.34 -15.43
N TYR A 165 -16.01 22.24 -14.71
CA TYR A 165 -15.83 23.62 -15.13
C TYR A 165 -14.47 23.75 -15.80
N ALA A 166 -14.45 24.25 -17.03
CA ALA A 166 -13.24 24.58 -17.74
C ALA A 166 -13.27 26.05 -18.19
N SER A 167 -12.12 26.71 -18.16
CA SER A 167 -11.97 28.08 -18.69
C SER A 167 -12.15 28.05 -20.20
N VAL A 168 -13.05 28.88 -20.72
CA VAL A 168 -13.34 29.01 -22.16
C VAL A 168 -12.06 29.22 -22.98
N ASP A 169 -11.17 30.10 -22.50
CA ASP A 169 -9.92 30.43 -23.20
C ASP A 169 -8.97 29.23 -23.28
N LYS A 170 -8.74 28.55 -22.16
CA LYS A 170 -7.89 27.34 -22.12
C LYS A 170 -8.45 26.21 -22.98
N THR A 171 -9.76 26.01 -22.95
CA THR A 171 -10.43 25.01 -23.78
C THR A 171 -10.26 25.34 -25.26
N ARG A 172 -10.40 26.62 -25.62
CA ARG A 172 -10.20 27.10 -26.99
C ARG A 172 -8.79 26.86 -27.51
N GLU A 173 -7.77 27.20 -26.71
CA GLU A 173 -6.37 26.94 -27.05
C GLU A 173 -6.11 25.45 -27.26
N LYS A 174 -6.60 24.60 -26.35
CA LYS A 174 -6.36 23.16 -26.42
C LYS A 174 -7.00 22.52 -27.65
N ILE A 175 -8.23 22.92 -28.00
CA ILE A 175 -8.91 22.42 -29.20
C ILE A 175 -8.15 22.82 -30.46
N LYS A 176 -7.67 24.07 -30.56
CA LYS A 176 -6.85 24.51 -31.70
C LYS A 176 -5.56 23.70 -31.81
N GLU A 177 -4.89 23.42 -30.69
CA GLU A 177 -3.70 22.56 -30.63
C GLU A 177 -4.02 21.15 -31.15
N MET A 178 -5.10 20.53 -30.68
CA MET A 178 -5.51 19.17 -31.10
C MET A 178 -5.88 19.11 -32.59
N ILE A 179 -6.54 20.14 -33.12
CA ILE A 179 -6.84 20.24 -34.56
C ILE A 179 -5.53 20.33 -35.35
N SER A 180 -4.57 21.16 -34.91
CA SER A 180 -3.28 21.33 -35.60
C SER A 180 -2.44 20.04 -35.65
N LYS A 181 -2.55 19.20 -34.63
CA LYS A 181 -1.87 17.90 -34.55
C LYS A 181 -2.61 16.76 -35.25
N GLY A 182 -3.82 17.00 -35.75
CA GLY A 182 -4.68 15.95 -36.32
C GLY A 182 -5.24 14.96 -35.28
N GLU A 183 -5.14 15.29 -33.99
CA GLU A 183 -5.56 14.46 -32.86
C GLU A 183 -7.03 14.67 -32.47
N TRP A 184 -7.73 15.63 -33.10
CA TRP A 184 -9.14 15.95 -32.84
C TRP A 184 -10.13 14.94 -33.46
N LYS A 185 -10.01 13.67 -33.02
CA LYS A 185 -10.89 12.55 -33.36
C LYS A 185 -11.89 12.32 -32.23
N THR A 186 -13.18 12.24 -32.55
CA THR A 186 -14.24 11.94 -31.58
C THR A 186 -15.29 11.06 -32.22
N GLU A 187 -15.85 10.17 -31.41
CA GLU A 187 -16.92 9.24 -31.81
C GLU A 187 -18.29 9.93 -31.85
N PHE A 188 -18.39 11.19 -31.37
CA PHE A 188 -19.64 11.95 -31.28
C PHE A 188 -19.60 13.24 -32.11
N PRO A 189 -19.89 13.18 -33.42
CA PRO A 189 -19.77 14.32 -34.33
C PRO A 189 -20.72 15.49 -34.00
N GLU A 190 -21.91 15.21 -33.45
CA GLU A 190 -22.87 16.27 -33.06
C GLU A 190 -22.38 17.09 -31.87
N LEU A 191 -21.89 16.43 -30.81
CA LEU A 191 -21.33 17.11 -29.64
C LEU A 191 -20.12 17.96 -29.99
N LYS A 192 -19.31 17.49 -30.95
CA LYS A 192 -18.16 18.25 -31.48
C LYS A 192 -18.59 19.56 -32.13
N GLN A 193 -19.60 19.53 -32.97
CA GLN A 193 -20.08 20.75 -33.63
C GLN A 193 -20.67 21.73 -32.62
N ASN A 194 -21.48 21.24 -31.67
CA ASN A 194 -22.04 22.06 -30.61
C ASN A 194 -20.96 22.74 -29.77
N LEU A 195 -19.89 22.02 -29.41
CA LEU A 195 -18.78 22.57 -28.65
C LEU A 195 -17.99 23.63 -29.43
N LEU A 196 -17.75 23.42 -30.73
CA LEU A 196 -17.07 24.39 -31.59
C LEU A 196 -17.88 25.69 -31.73
N ASN A 197 -19.21 25.56 -31.87
CA ASN A 197 -20.14 26.67 -31.95
C ASN A 197 -20.18 27.48 -30.65
N GLU A 198 -20.33 26.82 -29.50
CA GLU A 198 -20.32 27.47 -28.18
C GLU A 198 -18.99 28.16 -27.87
N LEU A 199 -17.87 27.56 -28.27
CA LEU A 199 -16.54 28.14 -28.08
C LEU A 199 -16.17 29.16 -29.17
N ALA A 200 -17.06 29.45 -30.13
CA ALA A 200 -16.84 30.30 -31.30
C ALA A 200 -15.50 30.01 -32.01
N ILE A 201 -15.13 28.73 -32.09
CA ILE A 201 -13.96 28.27 -32.82
C ILE A 201 -14.42 28.07 -34.25
N GLN A 202 -14.11 29.02 -35.13
CA GLN A 202 -14.25 28.80 -36.56
C GLN A 202 -13.52 27.51 -36.91
N SER A 203 -14.27 26.47 -37.29
CA SER A 203 -13.74 25.30 -37.98
C SER A 203 -12.83 25.86 -39.06
N VAL A 204 -11.55 25.47 -39.04
CA VAL A 204 -10.53 25.95 -39.99
C VAL A 204 -11.18 26.22 -41.33
N ASP A 205 -11.21 27.50 -41.65
CA ASP A 205 -12.10 28.14 -42.60
C ASP A 205 -12.14 27.34 -43.90
N GLU A 206 -13.32 26.90 -44.30
CA GLU A 206 -13.53 26.21 -45.58
C GLU A 206 -12.99 27.07 -46.74
N ASN A 207 -12.96 28.40 -46.55
CA ASN A 207 -12.29 29.34 -47.44
C ASN A 207 -10.77 29.15 -47.52
N SER A 208 -10.09 28.78 -46.43
CA SER A 208 -8.63 28.52 -46.43
C SER A 208 -8.30 27.27 -47.27
N LEU A 209 -9.13 26.23 -47.20
CA LEU A 209 -9.00 25.04 -48.04
C LEU A 209 -9.35 25.33 -49.51
N GLN A 210 -10.38 26.15 -49.76
CA GLN A 210 -10.73 26.60 -51.11
C GLN A 210 -9.64 27.50 -51.72
N GLN A 211 -8.97 28.31 -50.91
CA GLN A 211 -7.88 29.18 -51.34
C GLN A 211 -6.63 28.36 -51.69
N LEU A 212 -6.28 27.36 -50.88
CA LEU A 212 -5.23 26.38 -51.20
C LEU A 212 -5.53 25.56 -52.47
N LEU A 213 -6.78 25.14 -52.67
CA LEU A 213 -7.20 24.43 -53.89
C LEU A 213 -7.10 25.30 -55.15
N LYS A 214 -7.52 26.58 -55.07
CA LYS A 214 -7.37 27.54 -56.17
C LYS A 214 -5.89 27.81 -56.49
N GLU A 215 -5.04 27.88 -55.48
CA GLU A 215 -3.62 28.12 -55.66
C GLU A 215 -2.91 26.94 -56.35
N ILE A 216 -3.26 25.70 -55.99
CA ILE A 216 -2.77 24.47 -56.66
C ILE A 216 -3.26 24.38 -58.12
N GLN A 217 -4.53 24.71 -58.38
CA GLN A 217 -5.09 24.69 -59.75
C GLN A 217 -4.51 25.79 -60.65
N SER A 218 -4.04 26.91 -60.08
CA SER A 218 -3.41 27.99 -60.84
C SER A 218 -1.95 27.72 -61.23
N LYS A 219 -1.32 26.71 -60.63
CA LYS A 219 0.08 26.30 -60.87
C LYS A 219 0.23 25.05 -61.76
N LEU A 220 -0.88 24.57 -62.32
CA LEU A 220 -0.97 23.43 -63.24
C LEU A 220 -1.42 23.93 -64.61
#